data_AF-A0A0J1CN02-F1
#
_entry.id   AF-A0A0J1CN02-F1
#
_cell.length_a   1.000
_cell.length_b   1.000
_cell.length_c   1.000
_cell.angle_alpha   90.00
_cell.angle_beta   90.00
_cell.angle_gamma   90.00
#
_symmetry.space_group_name_H-M   'P 1'
#
loop_
_entity.id
_entity.type
_entity.pdbx_description
1 polymer ?
#
loop_
_entity_poly.entity_id
_entity_poly.type
_entity_poly.pdbx_seq_one_letter_code
_entity_poly.pdbx_strand_id
1 'polypeptide(L)'
;MFARPGRQGHRLEKSATSRAGNKAQSPQPTIQTFGSLHLDTIEIHSEFAIVMKPLRILHSESSNGWGGQEHRTFKEMLALRERGHALELICVPGARLGERLGAEGFTVHTTPMRSGADISAVAPMRRVLKQGRFDVLNTHSGRDSLLSGA
;
A
#
# COMPACT_ATOMS: atom_id res chain seq x y z
N MET A 1 -1.27 69.02 11.35
CA MET A 1 -1.49 68.80 9.91
C MET A 1 -2.53 67.69 9.77
N PHE A 2 -3.68 68.05 9.17
CA PHE A 2 -4.77 67.27 8.53
C PHE A 2 -4.67 65.73 8.51
N ALA A 3 -5.72 64.90 8.61
CA ALA A 3 -7.15 64.98 8.92
C ALA A 3 -7.65 63.51 9.06
N ARG A 4 -8.67 63.23 9.91
CA ARG A 4 -9.48 61.98 9.89
C ARG A 4 -10.55 62.06 8.76
N PRO A 5 -11.61 61.21 8.60
CA PRO A 5 -11.98 59.87 9.15
C PRO A 5 -12.68 58.89 8.13
N GLY A 6 -13.06 57.69 8.61
CA GLY A 6 -14.34 57.00 8.26
C GLY A 6 -14.38 56.20 6.95
N ARG A 7 -15.29 55.25 6.71
CA ARG A 7 -16.46 54.72 7.44
C ARG A 7 -16.92 53.44 6.70
N GLN A 8 -17.59 52.53 7.40
CA GLN A 8 -18.33 51.39 6.83
C GLN A 8 -19.44 51.83 5.87
N GLY A 9 -19.78 50.97 4.91
CA GLY A 9 -21.04 51.01 4.15
C GLY A 9 -21.13 49.78 3.23
N HIS A 10 -21.93 48.78 3.57
CA HIS A 10 -23.32 48.60 3.13
C HIS A 10 -23.44 47.92 1.75
N ARG A 11 -23.92 46.67 1.80
CA ARG A 11 -24.61 45.95 0.73
C ARG A 11 -25.89 46.72 0.36
N LEU A 12 -26.20 46.87 -0.93
CA LEU A 12 -27.48 46.50 -1.56
C LEU A 12 -27.48 46.79 -3.08
N GLU A 13 -28.20 45.91 -3.76
CA GLU A 13 -28.38 45.63 -5.19
C GLU A 13 -28.65 46.80 -6.15
N LYS A 14 -28.38 46.56 -7.44
CA LYS A 14 -29.40 46.65 -8.52
C LYS A 14 -28.95 45.96 -9.81
N SER A 15 -29.96 45.47 -10.50
CA SER A 15 -30.03 44.46 -11.53
C SER A 15 -29.99 45.00 -12.97
N ALA A 16 -29.61 44.08 -13.87
CA ALA A 16 -29.94 43.95 -15.29
C ALA A 16 -29.47 45.02 -16.29
N THR A 17 -28.72 44.59 -17.32
CA THR A 17 -29.18 44.62 -18.72
C THR A 17 -28.36 43.64 -19.59
N SER A 18 -29.11 42.84 -20.34
CA SER A 18 -28.82 41.96 -21.47
C SER A 18 -27.71 42.39 -22.45
N ARG A 19 -26.89 41.43 -22.92
CA ARG A 19 -26.70 41.17 -24.36
C ARG A 19 -26.01 39.84 -24.66
N ALA A 20 -26.49 39.23 -25.75
CA ALA A 20 -26.18 37.91 -26.30
C ALA A 20 -24.73 37.76 -26.81
N GLY A 21 -24.23 36.52 -26.83
CA GLY A 21 -22.90 36.23 -27.35
C GLY A 21 -22.56 34.74 -27.42
N ASN A 22 -23.21 34.05 -28.37
CA ASN A 22 -22.70 32.91 -29.15
C ASN A 22 -22.05 31.70 -28.43
N LYS A 23 -22.82 30.60 -28.32
CA LYS A 23 -22.28 29.26 -28.05
C LYS A 23 -21.47 28.79 -29.26
N ALA A 24 -20.15 28.71 -29.12
CA ALA A 24 -19.31 27.97 -30.06
C ALA A 24 -19.60 26.47 -29.88
N GLN A 25 -20.41 25.93 -30.79
CA GLN A 25 -20.68 24.50 -30.91
C GLN A 25 -19.42 23.84 -31.49
N SER A 26 -18.74 23.02 -30.70
CA SER A 26 -17.72 22.11 -31.21
C SER A 26 -18.37 21.06 -32.13
N PRO A 27 -17.73 20.68 -33.25
CA PRO A 27 -18.32 19.74 -34.20
C PRO A 27 -18.45 18.36 -33.54
N GLN A 28 -19.67 17.81 -33.58
CA GLN A 28 -19.93 16.44 -33.14
C GLN A 28 -19.34 15.45 -34.15
N PRO A 29 -18.67 14.38 -33.72
CA PRO A 29 -18.18 13.36 -34.63
C PRO A 29 -19.36 12.57 -35.21
N THR A 30 -19.40 12.45 -36.53
CA THR A 30 -20.38 11.63 -37.24
C THR A 30 -20.10 10.15 -36.95
N ILE A 31 -20.96 9.50 -36.16
CA ILE A 31 -20.89 8.05 -35.94
C ILE A 31 -21.45 7.36 -37.19
N GLN A 32 -20.58 6.74 -37.98
CA GLN A 32 -21.01 5.77 -38.99
C GLN A 32 -21.50 4.51 -38.26
N THR A 33 -22.77 4.18 -38.43
CA THR A 33 -23.39 2.99 -37.86
C THR A 33 -22.88 1.76 -38.61
N PHE A 34 -21.94 1.02 -38.00
CA PHE A 34 -21.70 -0.38 -38.36
C PHE A 34 -22.64 -1.25 -37.53
N GLY A 35 -23.22 -2.25 -38.18
CA GLY A 35 -24.43 -2.97 -37.78
C GLY A 35 -24.47 -3.49 -36.34
N SER A 36 -25.70 -3.55 -35.84
CA SER A 36 -26.20 -4.29 -34.68
C SER A 36 -25.26 -5.39 -34.15
N LEU A 37 -24.43 -5.02 -33.18
CA LEU A 37 -24.01 -5.92 -32.10
C LEU A 37 -24.67 -5.36 -30.84
N HIS A 38 -25.65 -6.09 -30.33
CA HIS A 38 -26.16 -5.88 -28.98
C HIS A 38 -24.95 -6.03 -28.04
N LEU A 39 -24.44 -4.90 -27.54
CA LEU A 39 -23.66 -4.92 -26.32
C LEU A 39 -24.67 -5.13 -25.20
N ASP A 40 -24.99 -6.38 -24.94
CA ASP A 40 -25.44 -6.75 -23.61
C ASP A 40 -24.37 -6.22 -22.66
N THR A 41 -24.79 -5.30 -21.79
CA THR A 41 -24.03 -4.83 -20.65
C THR A 41 -23.37 -6.04 -20.02
N ILE A 42 -22.07 -6.12 -20.21
CA ILE A 42 -21.20 -7.14 -19.64
C ILE A 42 -21.31 -6.97 -18.12
N GLU A 43 -22.23 -7.72 -17.49
CA GLU A 43 -22.20 -8.10 -16.08
C GLU A 43 -21.01 -9.03 -15.86
N ILE A 44 -19.81 -8.48 -15.99
CA ILE A 44 -18.57 -9.15 -15.64
C ILE A 44 -17.88 -8.07 -14.80
N HIS A 45 -17.81 -8.12 -13.47
CA HIS A 45 -17.43 -9.20 -12.59
C HIS A 45 -18.04 -8.98 -11.18
N SER A 46 -19.19 -9.57 -10.86
CA SER A 46 -19.64 -9.73 -9.45
C SER A 46 -19.34 -11.12 -8.89
N GLU A 47 -18.99 -12.09 -9.74
CA GLU A 47 -18.59 -13.45 -9.33
C GLU A 47 -17.07 -13.66 -9.24
N PHE A 48 -16.29 -12.64 -9.63
CA PHE A 48 -14.82 -12.64 -9.55
C PHE A 48 -14.34 -11.57 -8.56
N ALA A 49 -15.01 -11.44 -7.41
CA ALA A 49 -14.20 -11.22 -6.22
C ALA A 49 -13.33 -12.47 -6.12
N ILE A 50 -12.10 -12.42 -6.64
CA ILE A 50 -11.10 -13.44 -6.36
C ILE A 50 -11.03 -13.43 -4.83
N VAL A 51 -11.72 -14.38 -4.20
CA VAL A 51 -11.57 -14.65 -2.79
C VAL A 51 -10.15 -15.18 -2.68
N MET A 52 -9.18 -14.26 -2.61
CA MET A 52 -7.81 -14.63 -2.40
C MET A 52 -7.81 -15.35 -1.06
N LYS A 53 -7.48 -16.63 -1.08
CA LYS A 53 -7.35 -17.41 0.15
C LYS A 53 -6.40 -16.67 1.08
N PRO A 54 -6.73 -16.55 2.37
CA PRO A 54 -5.80 -16.03 3.37
C PRO A 54 -4.45 -16.75 3.27
N LEU A 55 -3.39 -16.00 2.98
CA LEU A 55 -2.01 -16.49 2.94
C LEU A 55 -1.36 -16.42 4.32
N ARG A 56 -0.42 -17.33 4.57
CA ARG A 56 0.56 -17.27 5.64
C ARG A 56 1.86 -16.74 5.08
N ILE A 57 2.26 -15.55 5.50
CA ILE A 57 3.41 -14.83 4.93
C ILE A 57 4.47 -14.64 6.02
N LEU A 58 5.68 -15.12 5.76
CA LEU A 58 6.84 -14.79 6.58
C LEU A 58 7.58 -13.61 5.93
N HIS A 59 7.80 -12.55 6.69
CA HIS A 59 8.69 -11.46 6.28
C HIS A 59 10.08 -11.70 6.90
N SER A 60 11.15 -11.37 6.17
CA SER A 60 12.51 -11.39 6.71
C SER A 60 13.22 -10.04 6.55
N GLU A 61 13.92 -9.62 7.59
CA GLU A 61 14.67 -8.36 7.62
C GLU A 61 15.98 -8.52 8.39
N SER A 62 17.11 -8.20 7.74
CA SER A 62 18.45 -8.23 8.36
C SER A 62 18.93 -6.89 8.91
N SER A 63 18.23 -5.80 8.60
CA SER A 63 18.49 -4.45 9.12
C SER A 63 18.09 -4.33 10.60
N ASN A 64 18.90 -3.58 11.35
CA ASN A 64 18.59 -3.16 12.72
C ASN A 64 18.06 -1.70 12.77
N GLY A 65 17.92 -1.06 11.60
CA GLY A 65 17.62 0.36 11.47
C GLY A 65 16.14 0.70 11.63
N TRP A 66 15.85 1.99 11.43
CA TRP A 66 14.48 2.48 11.23
C TRP A 66 14.50 3.62 10.22
N GLY A 67 14.31 3.26 8.95
CA GLY A 67 14.25 4.17 7.83
C GLY A 67 13.06 3.85 6.92
N GLY A 68 13.17 4.24 5.66
CA GLY A 68 12.07 4.11 4.70
C GLY A 68 11.66 2.67 4.42
N GLN A 69 12.62 1.74 4.44
CA GLN A 69 12.37 0.31 4.21
C GLN A 69 11.58 -0.29 5.37
N GLU A 70 12.08 -0.16 6.59
CA GLU A 70 11.42 -0.74 7.77
C GLU A 70 10.04 -0.11 7.97
N HIS A 71 9.87 1.18 7.68
CA HIS A 71 8.57 1.84 7.74
C HIS A 71 7.58 1.32 6.69
N ARG A 72 8.05 1.02 5.47
CA ARG A 72 7.25 0.40 4.41
C ARG A 72 6.84 -1.00 4.82
N THR A 73 7.78 -1.84 5.23
CA THR A 73 7.52 -3.22 5.65
C THR A 73 6.54 -3.27 6.82
N PHE A 74 6.70 -2.39 7.81
CA PHE A 74 5.77 -2.28 8.93
C PHE A 74 4.33 -1.99 8.48
N LYS A 75 4.15 -0.98 7.62
CA LYS A 75 2.84 -0.60 7.08
C LYS A 75 2.24 -1.69 6.18
N GLU A 76 3.07 -2.34 5.39
CA GLU A 76 2.67 -3.46 4.55
C GLU A 76 2.13 -4.61 5.40
N MET A 77 2.85 -5.01 6.45
CA MET A 77 2.43 -6.11 7.31
C MET A 77 1.12 -5.82 8.05
N LEU A 78 0.92 -4.58 8.53
CA LEU A 78 -0.36 -4.16 9.11
C LEU A 78 -1.49 -4.27 8.09
N ALA A 79 -1.29 -3.71 6.92
CA ALA A 79 -2.29 -3.67 5.85
C ALA A 79 -2.66 -5.09 5.35
N LEU A 80 -1.69 -6.01 5.27
CA LEU A 80 -1.94 -7.40 4.89
C LEU A 80 -2.68 -8.16 5.99
N ARG A 81 -2.37 -7.90 7.26
CA ARG A 81 -3.10 -8.49 8.40
C ARG A 81 -4.56 -8.04 8.41
N GLU A 82 -4.81 -6.76 8.17
CA GLU A 82 -6.17 -6.20 8.06
C GLU A 82 -6.98 -6.83 6.92
N ARG A 83 -6.32 -7.30 5.86
CA ARG A 83 -6.93 -8.04 4.75
C ARG A 83 -7.15 -9.53 5.04
N GLY A 84 -6.84 -9.98 6.26
CA GLY A 84 -7.08 -11.35 6.72
C GLY A 84 -5.91 -12.31 6.49
N HIS A 85 -4.74 -11.84 6.06
CA HIS A 85 -3.55 -12.69 5.96
C HIS A 85 -2.93 -12.92 7.34
N ALA A 86 -2.29 -14.07 7.52
CA ALA A 86 -1.50 -14.38 8.71
C ALA A 86 -0.04 -14.02 8.43
N LEU A 87 0.57 -13.19 9.27
CA LEU A 87 1.94 -12.73 9.06
C LEU A 87 2.80 -12.95 10.29
N GLU A 88 4.05 -13.31 10.02
CA GLU A 88 5.11 -13.41 11.02
C GLU A 88 6.36 -12.71 10.48
N LEU A 89 7.25 -12.29 11.38
CA LEU A 89 8.55 -11.71 11.02
C LEU A 89 9.68 -12.61 11.52
N ILE A 90 10.74 -12.75 10.73
CA ILE A 90 12.06 -13.16 11.22
C ILE A 90 13.07 -12.04 11.02
N CYS A 91 13.75 -11.61 12.07
CA CYS A 91 14.70 -10.51 11.98
C CYS A 91 15.95 -10.72 12.86
N VAL A 92 16.92 -9.82 12.75
CA VAL A 92 18.04 -9.80 13.69
C VAL A 92 17.58 -9.46 15.12
N PRO A 93 18.21 -10.01 16.16
CA PRO A 93 17.90 -9.65 17.55
C PRO A 93 18.04 -8.14 17.78
N GLY A 94 17.05 -7.55 18.45
CA GLY A 94 17.02 -6.10 18.74
C GLY A 94 16.59 -5.20 17.57
N ALA A 95 16.18 -5.78 16.43
CA ALA A 95 15.66 -5.00 15.31
C ALA A 95 14.46 -4.16 15.72
N ARG A 96 14.52 -2.84 15.47
CA ARG A 96 13.42 -1.91 15.73
C ARG A 96 12.11 -2.29 15.03
N LEU A 97 12.21 -2.88 13.84
CA LEU A 97 11.05 -3.41 13.11
C LEU A 97 10.37 -4.54 13.91
N GLY A 98 11.17 -5.47 14.45
CA GLY A 98 10.68 -6.57 15.27
C GLY A 98 10.05 -6.10 16.58
N GLU A 99 10.66 -5.13 17.27
CA GLU A 99 10.09 -4.54 18.49
C GLU A 99 8.71 -3.92 18.22
N ARG A 100 8.59 -3.14 17.15
CA ARG A 100 7.33 -2.46 16.80
C ARG A 100 6.25 -3.45 16.36
N LEU A 101 6.58 -4.43 15.53
CA LEU A 101 5.62 -5.46 15.14
C LEU A 101 5.21 -6.34 16.32
N GLY A 102 6.15 -6.67 17.22
CA GLY A 102 5.84 -7.36 18.46
C GLY A 102 4.85 -6.56 19.33
N ALA A 103 5.02 -5.24 19.44
CA ALA A 103 4.09 -4.37 20.14
C ALA A 103 2.69 -4.34 19.50
N GLU A 104 2.60 -4.52 18.18
CA GLU A 104 1.35 -4.69 17.44
C GLU A 104 0.77 -6.11 17.51
N GLY A 105 1.39 -7.02 18.27
CA GLY A 105 0.94 -8.40 18.49
C GLY A 105 1.31 -9.40 17.40
N PHE A 106 2.25 -9.09 16.51
CA PHE A 106 2.78 -10.06 15.55
C PHE A 106 3.71 -11.07 16.23
N THR A 107 3.77 -12.29 15.71
CA THR A 107 4.82 -13.24 16.06
C THR A 107 6.14 -12.82 15.41
N VAL A 108 7.17 -12.65 16.23
CA VAL A 108 8.50 -12.25 15.80
C VAL A 108 9.52 -13.30 16.22
N HIS A 109 10.19 -13.87 15.24
CA HIS A 109 11.34 -14.75 15.40
C HIS A 109 12.61 -13.93 15.31
N THR A 110 13.63 -14.30 16.07
CA THR A 110 14.95 -13.66 15.97
C THR A 110 16.01 -14.67 15.62
N THR A 111 16.90 -14.28 14.69
CA THR A 111 18.08 -15.06 14.34
C THR A 111 19.20 -14.10 13.94
N PRO A 112 20.44 -14.30 14.43
CA PRO A 112 21.58 -13.52 13.95
C PRO A 112 21.75 -13.71 12.43
N MET A 113 21.92 -12.62 11.68
CA MET A 113 22.15 -12.64 10.23
C MET A 113 23.42 -11.83 9.91
N ARG A 114 24.60 -12.41 10.12
CA ARG A 114 25.87 -11.66 10.05
C ARG A 114 26.27 -11.28 8.63
N SER A 115 25.90 -12.12 7.65
CA SER A 115 26.15 -11.90 6.23
C SER A 115 25.15 -12.71 5.39
N GLY A 116 25.09 -12.46 4.08
CA GLY A 116 24.26 -13.25 3.17
C GLY A 116 24.71 -14.70 2.98
N ALA A 117 25.88 -15.08 3.51
CA ALA A 117 26.44 -16.43 3.46
C ALA A 117 26.58 -17.06 4.87
N ASP A 118 25.90 -16.50 5.87
CA ASP A 118 25.92 -17.00 7.24
C ASP A 118 25.14 -18.32 7.35
N ILE A 119 25.84 -19.43 7.14
CA ILE A 119 25.28 -20.80 7.22
C ILE A 119 24.65 -21.05 8.59
N SER A 120 25.11 -20.37 9.65
CA SER A 120 24.54 -20.54 11.00
C SER A 120 23.11 -19.98 11.11
N ALA A 121 22.74 -19.02 10.25
CA ALA A 121 21.39 -18.47 10.16
C ALA A 121 20.43 -19.35 9.34
N VAL A 122 20.96 -20.17 8.42
CA VAL A 122 20.16 -21.00 7.51
C VAL A 122 19.33 -22.04 8.26
N ALA A 123 19.93 -22.76 9.22
CA ALA A 123 19.21 -23.80 9.96
C ALA A 123 18.03 -23.26 10.79
N PRO A 124 18.19 -22.18 11.59
CA PRO A 124 17.07 -21.50 12.25
C PRO A 124 15.99 -20.99 11.28
N MET A 125 16.37 -20.32 10.19
CA MET A 125 15.42 -19.82 9.18
C MET A 125 14.61 -20.96 8.56
N ARG A 126 15.29 -22.04 8.14
CA ARG A 126 14.64 -23.24 7.60
C ARG A 126 13.70 -23.90 8.62
N ARG A 127 14.04 -23.88 9.91
CA ARG A 127 13.17 -24.41 10.97
C ARG A 127 11.87 -23.60 11.06
N VAL A 128 11.96 -22.28 11.10
CA VAL A 128 10.79 -21.38 11.12
C VAL A 128 9.93 -21.61 9.87
N LEU A 129 10.54 -21.65 8.69
CA LEU A 129 9.84 -21.89 7.43
C LEU A 129 9.08 -23.22 7.42
N LYS A 130 9.74 -24.31 7.83
CA LYS A 130 9.12 -25.65 7.88
C LYS A 130 7.99 -25.76 8.90
N GLN A 131 8.14 -25.11 10.05
CA GLN A 131 7.14 -25.19 11.13
C GLN A 131 5.93 -24.30 10.86
N GLY A 132 6.15 -23.11 10.32
CA GLY A 132 5.10 -22.12 10.09
C GLY A 132 4.24 -22.38 8.86
N ARG A 133 4.59 -23.34 8.00
CA ARG A 133 3.86 -23.69 6.77
C ARG A 133 3.46 -22.44 5.97
N PHE A 134 4.42 -21.54 5.77
CA PHE A 134 4.18 -20.30 5.05
C PHE A 134 3.98 -20.56 3.56
N ASP A 135 3.05 -19.84 2.95
CA ASP A 135 2.80 -19.87 1.51
C ASP A 135 3.82 -18.99 0.78
N VAL A 136 4.24 -17.89 1.43
CA VAL A 136 5.15 -16.89 0.86
C VAL A 136 6.19 -16.48 1.89
N LEU A 137 7.44 -16.34 1.43
CA LEU A 137 8.51 -15.67 2.14
C LEU A 137 8.84 -14.37 1.41
N ASN A 138 8.72 -13.24 2.09
CA ASN A 138 9.05 -11.91 1.57
C ASN A 138 10.33 -11.38 2.22
N THR A 139 11.37 -11.13 1.42
CA THR A 139 12.71 -10.72 1.88
C THR A 139 12.92 -9.24 1.63
N HIS A 140 13.39 -8.50 2.64
CA HIS A 140 13.50 -7.04 2.57
C HIS A 140 14.94 -6.56 2.40
N SER A 141 15.96 -7.42 2.43
CA SER A 141 17.36 -7.01 2.26
C SER A 141 18.16 -7.95 1.36
N GLY A 142 19.35 -7.50 0.92
CA GLY A 142 20.24 -8.38 0.14
C GLY A 142 20.77 -9.57 0.96
N ARG A 143 20.94 -9.41 2.28
CA ARG A 143 21.50 -10.47 3.14
C ARG A 143 20.48 -11.56 3.44
N ASP A 144 19.26 -11.19 3.83
CA ASP A 144 18.21 -12.17 4.12
C ASP A 144 17.73 -12.89 2.85
N SER A 145 17.71 -12.23 1.69
CA SER A 145 17.39 -12.85 0.40
C SER A 145 18.32 -14.02 0.10
N LEU A 146 19.63 -13.83 0.25
CA LEU A 146 20.62 -14.90 0.02
C LEU A 146 20.51 -16.04 1.05
N LEU A 147 20.29 -15.70 2.33
CA LEU A 147 20.12 -16.70 3.39
C LEU A 147 18.83 -17.53 3.22
N SER A 148 17.78 -16.92 2.67
CA SER A 148 16.49 -17.57 2.49
C SER A 148 16.43 -18.54 1.31
N GLY A 149 17.21 -18.29 0.27
CA GLY A 149 17.28 -19.14 -0.92
C GLY A 149 18.24 -20.32 -0.79
N ALA A 150 19.07 -20.35 0.25
CA ALA A 150 20.11 -21.34 0.50
C ALA A 150 19.58 -22.62 1.17
#